data_AF-A0AAV5G8L1-F1
#
_entry.id   AF-A0AAV5G8L1-F1
#
_cell.length_a   1.000
_cell.length_b   1.000
_cell.length_c   1.000
_cell.angle_alpha   90.00
_cell.angle_beta   90.00
_cell.angle_gamma   90.00
#
_symmetry.space_group_name_H-M   'P 1'
#
loop_
_entity.id
_entity.type
_entity.pdbx_description
1 polymer ?
#
loop_
_entity_poly.entity_id
_entity_poly.type
_entity_poly.pdbx_seq_one_letter_code
_entity_poly.pdbx_strand_id
1 'polypeptide(L)'
;MVDPWVNYDCNVEGEDLFERLVKFLSRADEVARSKANKRLLLEGAAAFHRKPKVGLRFLEEHGIICLDPKVPRPESLARFLKTTPRLDKRLLGEFILRPDMIDVLKSFLHLMEFEGQKMICDALRELLEALHLPGESQQINRIAKTFAEVYFATKPPEIKSQDATYVLTYLVIMLNTDAHSPQVRKRMYSEAYSRNLRGVNDGENFDPEYLRAIFESIRKREIVLPEEHQNQVGFEYGWKELLRRSRRTGSFTLHRTNMFDRGMFAIAWKPLVSAMSFAFANFRNDYMVQRAIGGFNHCAALAARFGMPEVFDYLIAISFDFLSRLPALANSFSSLFDERVVELLLRLVTEVIKSDELRAASTRRASSVHHPNHPQTASCAP
;
A
#
# COMPACT_ATOMS: atom_id res chain seq x y z
N MET A 1 4.87 44.37 -39.40
CA MET A 1 6.12 43.59 -39.31
C MET A 1 6.93 44.22 -38.18
N VAL A 2 7.51 43.40 -37.30
CA VAL A 2 8.22 43.73 -36.03
C VAL A 2 7.26 43.94 -34.84
N ASP A 3 7.28 43.20 -33.72
CA ASP A 3 7.96 41.95 -33.32
C ASP A 3 7.14 41.36 -32.13
N PRO A 4 6.85 40.04 -32.07
CA PRO A 4 6.11 39.42 -30.97
C PRO A 4 6.98 39.06 -29.74
N TRP A 5 8.10 39.74 -29.53
CA TRP A 5 9.02 39.49 -28.41
C TRP A 5 9.28 40.75 -27.57
N VAL A 6 8.24 41.26 -26.92
CA VAL A 6 8.45 42.20 -25.81
C VAL A 6 8.06 41.51 -24.51
N ASN A 7 9.06 40.90 -23.90
CA ASN A 7 9.05 40.42 -22.52
C ASN A 7 9.08 41.65 -21.59
N TYR A 8 7.90 42.17 -21.23
CA TYR A 8 7.79 43.17 -20.17
C TYR A 8 7.76 42.45 -18.82
N ASP A 9 8.96 42.29 -18.24
CA ASP A 9 9.28 42.34 -16.80
C ASP A 9 10.52 41.49 -16.52
N CYS A 10 11.70 42.00 -16.93
CA CYS A 10 12.97 41.50 -16.44
C CYS A 10 13.21 42.04 -15.03
N ASN A 11 12.51 41.50 -14.03
CA ASN A 11 13.05 41.52 -12.68
C ASN A 11 14.26 40.58 -12.66
N VAL A 12 15.45 41.09 -12.36
CA VAL A 12 16.69 40.30 -12.28
C VAL A 12 16.67 39.32 -11.09
N GLU A 13 15.69 39.48 -10.19
CA GLU A 13 15.35 38.55 -9.11
C GLU A 13 14.08 37.73 -9.37
N GLY A 14 13.49 37.82 -10.56
CA GLY A 14 12.31 37.05 -10.93
C GLY A 14 12.67 35.58 -11.19
N GLU A 15 12.12 34.66 -10.40
CA GLU A 15 12.22 33.22 -10.68
C GLU A 15 11.81 32.95 -12.13
N ASP A 16 12.68 32.27 -12.88
CA ASP A 16 12.43 31.88 -14.27
C ASP A 16 11.13 31.06 -14.33
N LEU A 17 10.11 31.60 -14.99
CA LEU A 17 8.80 30.98 -15.13
C LEU A 17 8.88 29.64 -15.89
N PHE A 18 9.85 29.49 -16.79
CA PHE A 18 10.13 28.23 -17.47
C PHE A 18 10.77 27.24 -16.50
N GLU A 19 11.76 27.66 -15.70
CA GLU A 19 12.38 26.80 -14.68
C GLU A 19 11.37 26.40 -13.59
N ARG A 20 10.46 27.30 -13.21
CA ARG A 20 9.35 27.03 -12.29
C ARG A 20 8.31 26.10 -12.90
N LEU A 21 7.99 26.25 -14.18
CA LEU A 21 7.10 25.34 -14.91
C LEU A 21 7.75 23.96 -15.06
N VAL A 22 9.04 23.88 -15.40
CA VAL A 22 9.82 22.64 -15.49
C VAL A 22 9.90 21.98 -14.12
N LYS A 23 10.23 22.72 -13.04
CA LYS A 23 10.19 22.22 -11.65
C LYS A 23 8.78 21.75 -11.27
N PHE A 24 7.72 22.45 -11.68
CA PHE A 24 6.33 22.09 -11.42
C PHE A 24 5.90 20.83 -12.17
N LEU A 25 6.20 20.74 -13.47
CA LEU A 25 5.90 19.57 -14.32
C LEU A 25 6.71 18.36 -13.87
N SER A 26 8.01 18.53 -13.59
CA SER A 26 8.88 17.47 -13.05
C SER A 26 8.32 16.91 -11.74
N ARG A 27 7.85 17.78 -10.85
CA ARG A 27 7.20 17.40 -9.58
C ARG A 27 5.84 16.74 -9.80
N ALA A 28 5.03 17.20 -10.74
CA ALA A 28 3.74 16.57 -11.07
C ALA A 28 3.96 15.16 -11.67
N ASP A 29 4.98 15.01 -12.51
CA ASP A 29 5.41 13.73 -13.09
C ASP A 29 6.01 12.81 -12.03
N GLU A 30 6.72 13.32 -11.03
CA GLU A 30 7.15 12.56 -9.85
C GLU A 30 5.97 12.01 -9.06
N VAL A 31 4.92 12.80 -8.82
CA VAL A 31 3.71 12.34 -8.12
C VAL A 31 2.94 11.33 -8.97
N ALA A 32 2.83 11.56 -10.28
CA ALA A 32 2.20 10.62 -11.21
C ALA A 32 2.95 9.29 -11.25
N ARG A 33 4.29 9.32 -11.34
CA ARG A 33 5.17 8.15 -11.25
C ARG A 33 5.04 7.44 -9.90
N SER A 34 5.03 8.18 -8.79
CA SER A 34 4.85 7.62 -7.45
C SER A 34 3.49 6.92 -7.30
N LYS A 35 2.42 7.50 -7.85
CA LYS A 35 1.09 6.87 -7.91
C LYS A 35 1.08 5.61 -8.77
N ALA A 36 1.72 5.65 -9.93
CA ALA A 36 1.85 4.48 -10.81
C ALA A 36 2.64 3.35 -10.13
N ASN A 37 3.77 3.67 -9.51
CA ASN A 37 4.59 2.73 -8.74
C ASN A 37 3.81 2.14 -7.57
N LYS A 38 3.03 2.96 -6.85
CA LYS A 38 2.14 2.48 -5.78
C LYS A 38 1.10 1.49 -6.31
N ARG A 39 0.54 1.72 -7.50
CA ARG A 39 -0.40 0.78 -8.13
C ARG A 39 0.30 -0.54 -8.47
N LEU A 40 1.45 -0.49 -9.14
CA LEU A 40 2.24 -1.68 -9.48
C LEU A 40 2.68 -2.46 -8.23
N LEU A 41 3.03 -1.76 -7.14
CA LEU A 41 3.36 -2.40 -5.87
C LEU A 41 2.16 -3.14 -5.28
N LEU A 42 0.95 -2.57 -5.34
CA LEU A 42 -0.27 -3.23 -4.87
C LEU A 42 -0.64 -4.45 -5.71
N GLU A 43 -0.53 -4.35 -7.04
CA GLU A 43 -0.76 -5.46 -7.96
C GLU A 43 0.28 -6.57 -7.76
N GLY A 44 1.55 -6.22 -7.63
CA GLY A 44 2.63 -7.15 -7.36
C GLY A 44 2.52 -7.83 -5.99
N ALA A 45 2.07 -7.10 -4.96
CA ALA A 45 1.76 -7.69 -3.65
C ALA A 45 0.60 -8.69 -3.73
N ALA A 46 -0.48 -8.36 -4.45
CA ALA A 46 -1.59 -9.29 -4.68
C ALA A 46 -1.14 -10.54 -5.49
N ALA A 47 -0.27 -10.35 -6.48
CA ALA A 47 0.33 -11.46 -7.21
C ALA A 47 1.26 -12.31 -6.32
N PHE A 48 2.00 -11.69 -5.40
CA PHE A 48 2.82 -12.39 -4.42
C PHE A 48 1.97 -13.25 -3.49
N HIS A 49 0.83 -12.73 -3.00
CA HIS A 49 -0.10 -13.49 -2.16
C HIS A 49 -0.64 -14.75 -2.87
N ARG A 50 -0.84 -14.68 -4.19
CA ARG A 50 -1.25 -15.85 -4.98
C ARG A 50 -0.10 -16.83 -5.22
N LYS A 51 1.03 -16.31 -5.69
CA LYS A 51 2.23 -17.10 -6.00
C LYS A 51 3.48 -16.22 -5.86
N PRO A 52 4.27 -16.39 -4.78
CA PRO A 52 5.40 -15.50 -4.47
C PRO A 52 6.38 -15.30 -5.63
N LYS A 53 6.77 -16.38 -6.31
CA LYS A 53 7.70 -16.31 -7.46
C LYS A 53 7.17 -15.46 -8.62
N VAL A 54 5.86 -15.48 -8.88
CA VAL A 54 5.23 -14.69 -9.94
C VAL A 54 5.15 -13.22 -9.55
N GLY A 55 4.73 -12.94 -8.30
CA GLY A 55 4.69 -11.58 -7.79
C GLY A 55 6.06 -10.90 -7.80
N LEU A 56 7.10 -11.60 -7.35
CA LEU A 56 8.47 -11.07 -7.36
C LEU A 56 8.97 -10.80 -8.78
N ARG A 57 8.76 -11.73 -9.71
CA ARG A 57 9.14 -11.53 -11.12
C ARG A 57 8.43 -10.31 -11.71
N PHE A 58 7.13 -10.16 -11.48
CA PHE A 58 6.37 -8.98 -11.92
C PHE A 58 6.96 -7.68 -11.37
N LEU A 59 7.32 -7.66 -10.09
CA LEU A 59 7.89 -6.48 -9.43
C LEU A 59 9.32 -6.17 -9.91
N GLU A 60 10.11 -7.19 -10.23
CA GLU A 60 11.44 -7.06 -10.85
C GLU A 60 11.33 -6.50 -12.28
N GLU A 61 10.44 -7.06 -13.11
CA GLU A 61 10.21 -6.63 -14.51
C GLU A 61 9.72 -5.17 -14.60
N HIS A 62 8.95 -4.71 -13.62
CA HIS A 62 8.46 -3.33 -13.55
C HIS A 62 9.40 -2.36 -12.82
N GLY A 63 10.60 -2.80 -12.42
CA GLY A 63 11.60 -1.96 -11.76
C GLY A 63 11.20 -1.48 -10.36
N ILE A 64 10.23 -2.14 -9.71
CA ILE A 64 9.82 -1.82 -8.33
C ILE A 64 10.82 -2.40 -7.33
N ILE A 65 11.31 -3.62 -7.59
CA ILE A 65 12.47 -4.16 -6.88
C ILE A 65 13.71 -3.63 -7.58
N CYS A 66 14.36 -2.64 -6.96
CA CYS A 66 15.58 -2.05 -7.49
C CYS A 66 16.72 -3.07 -7.46
N LEU A 67 16.98 -3.72 -8.60
CA LEU A 67 18.23 -4.42 -8.86
C LEU A 67 19.27 -3.37 -9.30
N ASP A 68 19.72 -2.54 -8.37
CA ASP A 68 20.90 -1.69 -8.62
C ASP A 68 22.05 -2.62 -9.03
N PRO A 69 22.74 -2.39 -10.16
CA PRO A 69 23.87 -3.21 -10.59
C PRO A 69 24.96 -3.40 -9.53
N LYS A 70 25.05 -2.48 -8.55
CA LYS A 70 26.01 -2.52 -7.45
C LYS A 70 25.54 -3.33 -6.25
N VAL A 71 24.24 -3.63 -6.17
CA VAL A 71 23.63 -4.33 -5.04
C VAL A 71 23.30 -5.77 -5.44
N PRO A 72 23.76 -6.79 -4.68
CA PRO A 72 23.37 -8.17 -4.92
C PRO A 72 21.85 -8.35 -4.86
N ARG A 73 21.31 -9.15 -5.78
CA ARG A 73 19.87 -9.47 -5.81
C ARG A 73 19.29 -9.89 -4.44
N PRO A 74 19.96 -10.71 -3.61
CA PRO A 74 19.41 -11.09 -2.31
C PRO A 74 19.17 -9.91 -1.37
N GLU A 75 20.03 -8.90 -1.43
CA GLU A 75 19.93 -7.70 -0.60
C GLU A 75 18.79 -6.79 -1.08
N SER A 76 18.68 -6.56 -2.39
CA SER A 76 17.56 -5.81 -2.96
C SER A 76 16.21 -6.45 -2.64
N LEU A 77 16.14 -7.77 -2.74
CA LEU A 77 14.92 -8.52 -2.42
C LEU A 77 14.62 -8.46 -0.92
N ALA A 78 15.63 -8.61 -0.05
CA ALA A 78 15.45 -8.49 1.40
C ALA A 78 14.96 -7.10 1.81
N ARG A 79 15.52 -6.03 1.22
CA ARG A 79 15.04 -4.65 1.44
C ARG A 79 13.59 -4.53 1.05
N PHE A 80 13.23 -5.00 -0.14
CA PHE A 80 11.85 -4.98 -0.61
C PHE A 80 10.91 -5.73 0.36
N LEU A 81 11.22 -6.97 0.73
CA LEU A 81 10.38 -7.77 1.61
C LEU A 81 10.22 -7.14 3.00
N LYS A 82 11.25 -6.44 3.51
CA LYS A 82 11.20 -5.73 4.81
C LYS A 82 10.39 -4.44 4.76
N THR A 83 10.47 -3.68 3.66
CA THR A 83 9.87 -2.34 3.57
C THR A 83 8.46 -2.34 2.98
N THR A 84 8.08 -3.39 2.25
CA THR A 84 6.83 -3.40 1.50
C THR A 84 5.61 -3.50 2.42
N PRO A 85 4.72 -2.50 2.41
CA PRO A 85 3.50 -2.55 3.21
C PRO A 85 2.50 -3.56 2.61
N ARG A 86 1.66 -4.16 3.47
CA ARG A 86 0.55 -5.06 3.08
C ARG A 86 0.99 -6.40 2.47
N LEU A 87 2.27 -6.75 2.56
CA LEU A 87 2.67 -8.14 2.40
C LEU A 87 2.16 -8.95 3.59
N ASP A 88 1.62 -10.14 3.31
CA ASP A 88 1.16 -11.05 4.35
C ASP A 88 2.40 -11.64 5.03
N LYS A 89 2.52 -11.49 6.36
CA LYS A 89 3.77 -11.85 7.05
C LYS A 89 3.93 -13.36 7.16
N ARG A 90 2.83 -14.10 7.23
CA ARG A 90 2.86 -15.56 7.20
C ARG A 90 3.37 -16.06 5.85
N LEU A 91 2.83 -15.59 4.73
CA LEU A 91 3.31 -15.95 3.40
C LEU A 91 4.76 -15.50 3.17
N LEU A 92 5.13 -14.34 3.69
CA LEU A 92 6.52 -13.87 3.68
C LEU A 92 7.44 -14.84 4.43
N GLY A 93 7.05 -15.25 5.65
CA GLY A 93 7.77 -16.21 6.49
C GLY A 93 7.94 -17.54 5.77
N GLU A 94 6.84 -18.14 5.30
CA GLU A 94 6.87 -19.40 4.53
C GLU A 94 7.78 -19.30 3.31
N PHE A 95 7.79 -18.16 2.61
CA PHE A 95 8.60 -17.93 1.42
C PHE A 95 10.10 -17.75 1.71
N ILE A 96 10.46 -16.91 2.69
CA ILE A 96 11.86 -16.57 3.01
C ILE A 96 12.59 -17.72 3.72
N LEU A 97 11.85 -18.62 4.37
CA LEU A 97 12.39 -19.77 5.11
C LEU A 97 12.57 -21.03 4.27
N ARG A 98 12.36 -20.93 2.95
CA ARG A 98 12.66 -22.01 2.01
C ARG A 98 14.18 -22.21 1.89
N PRO A 99 14.67 -23.45 1.66
CA PRO A 99 16.10 -23.72 1.55
C PRO A 99 16.81 -22.92 0.45
N ASP A 100 16.11 -22.59 -0.64
CA ASP A 100 16.64 -21.80 -1.76
C ASP A 100 16.73 -20.29 -1.47
N MET A 101 16.28 -19.83 -0.31
CA MET A 101 16.15 -18.41 0.05
C MET A 101 17.08 -17.97 1.20
N ILE A 102 18.04 -18.82 1.60
CA ILE A 102 18.92 -18.56 2.75
C ILE A 102 19.70 -17.24 2.61
N ASP A 103 20.22 -16.91 1.43
CA ASP A 103 20.98 -15.66 1.22
C ASP A 103 20.09 -14.42 1.38
N VAL A 104 18.80 -14.54 1.03
CA VAL A 104 17.80 -13.48 1.22
C VAL A 104 17.45 -13.36 2.69
N LEU A 105 17.30 -14.47 3.41
CA LEU A 105 17.10 -14.47 4.86
C LEU A 105 18.27 -13.83 5.59
N LYS A 106 19.51 -14.17 5.21
CA LYS A 106 20.73 -13.52 5.74
C LYS A 106 20.68 -12.02 5.49
N SER A 107 20.45 -11.61 4.24
CA SER A 107 20.35 -10.19 3.90
C SER A 107 19.24 -9.47 4.69
N PHE A 108 18.11 -10.14 4.90
CA PHE A 108 16.97 -9.62 5.68
C PHE A 108 17.32 -9.39 7.15
N LEU A 109 18.09 -10.31 7.75
CA LEU A 109 18.61 -10.18 9.11
C LEU A 109 19.63 -9.05 9.24
N HIS A 110 20.53 -8.87 8.28
CA HIS A 110 21.50 -7.75 8.29
C HIS A 110 20.79 -6.39 8.29
N LEU A 111 19.65 -6.27 7.60
CA LEU A 111 18.84 -5.04 7.59
C LEU A 111 18.16 -4.72 8.94
N MET A 112 18.19 -5.62 9.92
CA MET A 112 17.64 -5.38 11.26
C MET A 112 18.60 -4.63 12.19
N GLU A 113 19.84 -4.37 11.76
CA GLU A 113 20.81 -3.55 12.50
C GLU A 113 20.89 -3.94 13.98
N PHE A 114 21.41 -5.14 14.27
CA PHE A 114 21.65 -5.60 15.65
C PHE A 114 22.86 -4.92 16.32
N GLU A 115 23.29 -3.78 15.78
CA GLU A 115 24.45 -3.01 16.25
C GLU A 115 24.18 -2.38 17.64
N GLY A 116 25.25 -2.18 18.42
CA GLY A 116 25.15 -1.52 19.74
C GLY A 116 24.83 -2.45 20.92
N GLN A 117 25.21 -3.73 20.87
CA GLN A 117 25.03 -4.71 21.96
C GLN A 117 23.56 -4.91 22.39
N LYS A 118 22.64 -4.92 21.42
CA LYS A 118 21.24 -5.29 21.68
C LYS A 118 21.19 -6.73 22.22
N MET A 119 20.53 -6.94 23.36
CA MET A 119 20.40 -8.26 23.98
C MET A 119 19.70 -9.26 23.04
N ILE A 120 20.11 -10.52 23.09
CA ILE A 120 19.66 -11.56 22.13
C ILE A 120 18.14 -11.72 22.08
N CYS A 121 17.45 -11.62 23.21
CA CYS A 121 16.00 -11.74 23.25
C CYS A 121 15.27 -10.53 22.66
N ASP A 122 15.87 -9.34 22.68
CA ASP A 122 15.31 -8.15 22.04
C ASP A 122 15.53 -8.18 20.52
N ALA A 123 16.71 -8.62 20.08
CA ALA A 123 16.99 -8.86 18.67
C ALA A 123 16.07 -9.96 18.10
N LEU A 124 15.87 -11.05 18.85
CA LEU A 124 14.97 -12.13 18.45
C LEU A 124 13.51 -11.66 18.43
N ARG A 125 13.10 -10.80 19.37
CA ARG A 125 11.74 -10.23 19.36
C ARG A 125 11.52 -9.37 18.11
N GLU A 126 12.48 -8.53 17.72
CA GLU A 126 12.39 -7.76 16.46
C GLU A 126 12.31 -8.67 15.24
N LEU A 127 13.09 -9.76 15.22
CA LEU A 127 13.03 -10.75 14.15
C LEU A 127 11.66 -11.42 14.03
N LEU A 128 11.11 -11.91 15.14
CA LEU A 128 9.85 -12.65 15.16
C LEU A 128 8.61 -11.74 15.07
N GLU A 129 8.76 -10.45 15.38
CA GLU A 129 7.78 -9.42 15.06
C GLU A 129 7.73 -9.15 13.53
N ALA A 130 8.88 -9.23 12.85
CA ALA A 130 9.00 -8.99 11.41
C ALA A 130 8.67 -10.24 10.56
N LEU A 131 9.06 -11.42 11.02
CA LEU A 131 8.80 -12.71 10.38
C LEU A 131 7.92 -13.56 11.29
N HIS A 132 6.77 -13.99 10.79
CA HIS A 132 5.94 -14.95 11.51
C HIS A 132 6.74 -16.24 11.75
N LEU A 133 6.82 -16.68 13.02
CA LEU A 133 7.49 -17.93 13.36
C LEU A 133 6.62 -19.10 12.87
N PRO A 134 7.15 -19.99 12.03
CA PRO A 134 6.39 -21.14 11.58
C PRO A 134 6.33 -22.24 12.65
N GLY A 135 5.29 -23.07 12.58
CA GLY A 135 5.18 -24.27 13.42
C GLY A 135 6.10 -25.44 12.98
N GLU A 136 6.65 -25.40 11.77
CA GLU A 136 7.53 -26.47 11.27
C GLU A 136 8.93 -26.41 11.88
N SER A 137 9.34 -27.51 12.53
CA SER A 137 10.63 -27.62 13.22
C SER A 137 11.83 -27.30 12.32
N GLN A 138 11.77 -27.69 11.05
CA GLN A 138 12.82 -27.42 10.07
C GLN A 138 12.96 -25.92 9.76
N GLN A 139 11.86 -25.18 9.72
CA GLN A 139 11.89 -23.75 9.43
C GLN A 139 12.37 -22.95 10.66
N ILE A 140 11.95 -23.34 11.87
CA ILE A 140 12.50 -22.81 13.14
C ILE A 140 14.02 -23.00 13.19
N ASN A 141 14.50 -24.18 12.76
CA ASN A 141 15.93 -24.47 12.69
C ASN A 141 16.70 -23.51 11.77
N ARG A 142 16.15 -23.23 10.59
CA ARG A 142 16.76 -22.27 9.65
C ARG A 142 16.79 -20.86 10.21
N ILE A 143 15.73 -20.42 10.88
CA ILE A 143 15.71 -19.12 11.58
C ILE A 143 16.83 -19.09 12.62
N ALA A 144 16.84 -20.05 13.55
CA ALA A 144 17.80 -20.06 14.66
C ALA A 144 19.24 -20.09 14.16
N LYS A 145 19.55 -20.92 13.16
CA LYS A 145 20.90 -21.02 12.58
C LYS A 145 21.34 -19.74 11.90
N THR A 146 20.46 -19.16 11.08
CA THR A 146 20.79 -17.94 10.32
C THR A 146 20.86 -16.73 11.24
N PHE A 147 19.95 -16.63 12.22
CA PHE A 147 20.00 -15.60 13.25
C PHE A 147 21.27 -15.70 14.08
N ALA A 148 21.67 -16.90 14.52
CA ALA A 148 22.91 -17.09 15.27
C ALA A 148 24.15 -16.67 14.49
N GLU A 149 24.22 -16.98 13.19
CA GLU A 149 25.29 -16.54 12.30
C GLU A 149 25.38 -15.01 12.25
N VAL A 150 24.25 -14.33 11.97
CA VAL A 150 24.22 -12.87 11.79
C VAL A 150 24.38 -12.13 13.11
N TYR A 151 23.76 -12.60 14.18
CA TYR A 151 23.85 -11.98 15.50
C TYR A 151 25.24 -12.15 16.10
N PHE A 152 25.87 -13.33 15.99
CA PHE A 152 27.22 -13.52 16.50
C PHE A 152 28.27 -12.68 15.74
N ALA A 153 28.04 -12.41 14.46
CA ALA A 153 28.90 -11.53 13.67
C ALA A 153 28.99 -10.08 14.22
N THR A 154 28.03 -9.65 15.04
CA THR A 154 28.10 -8.33 15.73
C THR A 154 29.01 -8.33 16.96
N LYS A 155 29.59 -9.49 17.30
CA LYS A 155 30.51 -9.71 18.44
C LYS A 155 29.89 -9.32 19.79
N PRO A 156 28.77 -9.96 20.19
CA PRO A 156 28.19 -9.76 21.52
C PRO A 156 29.20 -10.18 22.61
N PRO A 157 29.46 -9.36 23.63
CA PRO A 157 30.52 -9.64 24.61
C PRO A 157 30.23 -10.85 25.51
N GLU A 158 28.96 -11.21 25.70
CA GLU A 158 28.55 -12.31 26.60
C GLU A 158 28.57 -13.69 25.93
N ILE A 159 28.71 -13.76 24.60
CA ILE A 159 28.62 -15.00 23.84
C ILE A 159 29.95 -15.29 23.13
N LYS A 160 30.47 -16.51 23.30
CA LYS A 160 31.80 -16.90 22.83
C LYS A 160 31.83 -17.56 21.46
N SER A 161 30.73 -18.19 21.05
CA SER A 161 30.65 -18.89 19.76
C SER A 161 29.29 -18.76 19.08
N GLN A 162 29.27 -18.99 17.76
CA GLN A 162 28.04 -19.08 16.98
C GLN A 162 27.15 -20.23 17.46
N ASP A 163 27.74 -21.37 17.84
CA ASP A 163 27.00 -22.52 18.35
C ASP A 163 26.33 -22.21 19.70
N ALA A 164 27.02 -21.50 20.59
CA ALA A 164 26.45 -20.99 21.83
C ALA A 164 25.26 -20.05 21.55
N THR A 165 25.40 -19.15 20.57
CA THR A 165 24.33 -18.25 20.12
C THR A 165 23.11 -19.01 19.60
N TYR A 166 23.34 -20.07 18.82
CA TYR A 166 22.30 -20.92 18.27
C TYR A 166 21.52 -21.67 19.35
N VAL A 167 22.21 -22.31 20.30
CA VAL A 167 21.56 -23.02 21.41
C VAL A 167 20.81 -22.04 22.31
N LEU A 168 21.41 -20.89 22.62
CA LEU A 168 20.76 -19.84 23.41
C LEU A 168 19.48 -19.33 22.72
N THR A 169 19.51 -19.10 21.41
CA THR A 169 18.33 -18.70 20.61
C THR A 169 17.18 -19.71 20.77
N TYR A 170 17.47 -21.00 20.64
CA TYR A 170 16.48 -22.06 20.83
C TYR A 170 15.88 -22.05 22.24
N LEU A 171 16.72 -21.88 23.26
CA LEU A 171 16.27 -21.83 24.64
C LEU A 171 15.47 -20.57 24.95
N VAL A 172 15.73 -19.43 24.29
CA VAL A 172 14.89 -18.23 24.37
C VAL A 172 13.51 -18.48 23.76
N ILE A 173 13.43 -19.11 22.58
CA ILE A 173 12.15 -19.46 21.94
C ILE A 173 11.36 -20.41 22.84
N MET A 174 12.03 -21.45 23.37
CA MET A 174 11.41 -22.41 24.27
C MET A 174 10.95 -21.77 25.57
N LEU A 175 11.74 -20.85 26.14
CA LEU A 175 11.37 -20.09 27.33
C LEU A 175 10.13 -19.21 27.08
N ASN A 176 9.99 -18.63 25.88
CA ASN A 176 8.79 -17.85 25.55
C ASN A 176 7.53 -18.74 25.60
N THR A 177 7.58 -19.91 24.97
CA THR A 177 6.48 -20.89 25.03
C THR A 177 6.24 -21.36 26.47
N ASP A 178 7.31 -21.67 27.21
CA ASP A 178 7.22 -22.08 28.60
C ASP A 178 6.62 -21.00 29.50
N ALA A 179 6.90 -19.71 29.28
CA ALA A 179 6.42 -18.62 30.11
C ALA A 179 4.97 -18.21 29.81
N HIS A 180 4.57 -18.22 28.53
CA HIS A 180 3.32 -17.58 28.08
C HIS A 180 2.25 -18.54 27.55
N SER A 181 2.61 -19.77 27.13
CA SER A 181 1.59 -20.71 26.61
C SER A 181 0.65 -21.19 27.72
N PRO A 182 -0.69 -21.11 27.57
CA PRO A 182 -1.63 -21.58 28.59
C PRO A 182 -1.58 -23.10 28.82
N GLN A 183 -0.99 -23.87 27.89
CA GLN A 183 -0.87 -25.32 27.99
C GLN A 183 0.19 -25.77 29.01
N VAL A 184 1.14 -24.89 29.35
CA VAL A 184 2.22 -25.21 30.28
C VAL A 184 1.76 -24.92 31.71
N ARG A 185 1.57 -25.98 32.50
CA ARG A 185 1.10 -25.87 33.90
C ARG A 185 2.22 -25.56 34.89
N LYS A 186 3.41 -26.10 34.65
CA LYS A 186 4.58 -25.93 35.51
C LYS A 186 5.66 -25.18 34.73
N ARG A 187 5.87 -23.92 35.11
CA ARG A 187 6.80 -23.00 34.47
C ARG A 187 8.25 -23.26 34.92
N MET A 188 9.19 -22.96 34.05
CA MET A 188 10.62 -22.98 34.32
C MET A 188 11.02 -21.84 35.27
N TYR A 189 11.81 -22.16 36.30
CA TYR A 189 12.42 -21.16 37.18
C TYR A 189 13.77 -20.67 36.61
N SER A 190 14.23 -19.50 37.03
CA SER A 190 15.49 -18.89 36.54
C SER A 190 16.70 -19.80 36.73
N GLU A 191 16.74 -20.56 37.82
CA GLU A 191 17.81 -21.52 38.14
C GLU A 191 17.79 -22.72 37.18
N ALA A 192 16.59 -23.15 36.76
CA ALA A 192 16.43 -24.21 35.77
C ALA A 192 16.85 -23.72 34.37
N TYR A 193 16.51 -22.49 34.01
CA TYR A 193 16.98 -21.86 32.78
C TYR A 193 18.50 -21.79 32.71
N SER A 194 19.14 -21.33 33.80
CA SER A 194 20.60 -21.26 33.92
C SER A 194 21.26 -22.65 33.85
N ARG A 195 20.64 -23.66 34.45
CA ARG A 195 21.13 -25.05 34.41
C ARG A 195 21.09 -25.64 33.01
N ASN A 196 20.07 -25.33 32.21
CA ASN A 196 19.95 -25.80 30.83
C ASN A 196 21.05 -25.23 29.90
N LEU A 197 21.69 -24.13 30.30
CA LEU A 197 22.74 -23.42 29.55
C LEU A 197 24.16 -23.69 30.09
N ARG A 198 24.31 -24.64 31.03
CA ARG A 198 25.61 -24.93 31.66
C ARG A 198 26.59 -25.52 30.65
N GLY A 199 27.78 -24.92 30.53
CA GLY A 199 28.83 -25.37 29.61
C GLY A 199 28.54 -25.12 28.12
N VAL A 200 27.45 -24.43 27.78
CA VAL A 200 27.01 -24.19 26.40
C VAL A 200 27.80 -23.06 25.74
N ASN A 201 28.44 -22.18 26.51
CA ASN A 201 29.17 -21.02 25.99
C ASN A 201 30.63 -21.38 25.66
N ASP A 202 30.81 -22.26 24.68
CA ASP A 202 32.12 -22.80 24.26
C ASP A 202 32.86 -23.54 25.40
N GLY A 203 32.14 -24.42 26.09
CA GLY A 203 32.64 -25.17 27.25
C GLY A 203 32.52 -24.42 28.58
N GLU A 204 32.17 -23.13 28.55
CA GLU A 204 31.96 -22.31 29.74
C GLU A 204 30.48 -21.99 30.00
N ASN A 205 30.21 -21.34 31.14
CA ASN A 205 28.88 -20.82 31.45
C ASN A 205 28.72 -19.40 30.92
N PHE A 206 27.50 -19.02 30.57
CA PHE A 206 27.16 -17.61 30.37
C PHE A 206 27.19 -16.86 31.71
N ASP A 207 27.35 -15.55 31.63
CA ASP A 207 27.24 -14.66 32.79
C ASP A 207 25.85 -14.82 33.47
N PRO A 208 25.79 -15.04 34.80
CA PRO A 208 24.52 -15.28 35.50
C PRO A 208 23.55 -14.09 35.41
N GLU A 209 24.06 -12.87 35.48
CA GLU A 209 23.29 -11.64 35.34
C GLU A 209 22.71 -11.50 33.94
N TYR A 210 23.47 -11.86 32.90
CA TYR A 210 22.99 -11.91 31.51
C TYR A 210 21.82 -12.90 31.34
N LEU A 211 21.96 -14.14 31.85
CA LEU A 211 20.89 -15.13 31.77
C LEU A 211 19.64 -14.71 32.55
N ARG A 212 19.82 -14.12 33.73
CA ARG A 212 18.73 -13.58 34.55
C ARG A 212 18.02 -12.43 33.84
N ALA A 213 18.76 -11.54 33.18
CA ALA A 213 18.20 -10.44 32.40
C ALA A 213 17.35 -10.93 31.22
N ILE A 214 17.83 -11.95 30.49
CA ILE A 214 17.07 -12.61 29.42
C ILE A 214 15.78 -13.23 29.99
N PHE A 215 15.90 -14.00 31.08
CA PHE A 215 14.77 -14.69 31.70
C PHE A 215 13.67 -13.71 32.14
N GLU A 216 14.05 -12.64 32.85
CA GLU A 216 13.10 -11.61 33.29
C GLU A 216 12.51 -10.82 32.12
N SER A 217 13.30 -10.52 31.07
CA SER A 217 12.80 -9.85 29.87
C SER A 217 11.71 -10.66 29.17
N ILE A 218 11.96 -11.95 28.93
CA ILE A 218 10.96 -12.85 28.32
C ILE A 218 9.74 -13.01 29.21
N ARG A 219 9.91 -13.22 30.52
CA ARG A 219 8.80 -13.40 31.46
C ARG A 219 7.90 -12.15 31.56
N LYS A 220 8.48 -10.95 31.52
CA LYS A 220 7.75 -9.68 31.61
C LYS A 220 7.13 -9.25 30.28
N ARG A 221 7.81 -9.53 29.17
CA ARG A 221 7.38 -9.13 27.82
C ARG A 221 7.45 -10.33 26.89
N GLU A 222 6.28 -10.89 26.59
CA GLU A 222 6.13 -11.94 25.58
C GLU A 222 6.73 -11.52 24.24
N ILE A 223 7.30 -12.49 23.52
CA ILE A 223 7.57 -12.36 22.09
C ILE A 223 6.24 -12.63 21.37
N VAL A 224 5.52 -11.55 21.07
CA VAL A 224 4.18 -11.59 20.47
C VAL A 224 4.31 -11.83 18.96
N LEU A 225 3.54 -12.79 18.44
CA LEU A 225 3.29 -12.93 17.02
C LEU A 225 2.09 -12.04 16.62
N PRO A 226 2.28 -10.96 15.84
CA PRO A 226 1.24 -9.95 15.63
C PRO A 226 -0.06 -10.46 14.99
N GLU A 227 0.01 -11.50 14.16
CA GLU A 227 -1.15 -12.03 13.41
C GLU A 227 -1.97 -13.05 14.22
N GLU A 228 -1.41 -13.62 15.29
CA GLU A 228 -2.12 -14.56 16.18
C GLU A 228 -3.04 -13.84 17.18
N HIS A 229 -2.93 -12.50 17.27
CA HIS A 229 -3.58 -11.68 18.26
C HIS A 229 -4.48 -10.63 17.59
N GLN A 230 -5.76 -10.97 17.32
CA GLN A 230 -6.76 -9.97 16.91
C GLN A 230 -7.17 -9.00 18.03
N ASN A 231 -6.57 -9.17 19.21
CA ASN A 231 -6.87 -8.42 20.43
C ASN A 231 -6.03 -7.13 20.48
N GLN A 232 -6.12 -6.40 21.61
CA GLN A 232 -5.40 -5.15 21.85
C GLN A 232 -3.88 -5.23 21.57
N VAL A 233 -3.27 -6.40 21.79
CA VAL A 233 -1.84 -6.63 21.55
C VAL A 233 -1.48 -6.49 20.06
N GLY A 234 -2.28 -7.05 19.15
CA GLY A 234 -2.07 -6.88 17.71
C GLY A 234 -2.28 -5.44 17.24
N PHE A 235 -3.25 -4.73 17.84
CA PHE A 235 -3.45 -3.31 17.60
C PHE A 235 -2.24 -2.46 18.04
N GLU A 236 -1.73 -2.67 19.25
CA GLU A 236 -0.55 -1.95 19.76
C GLU A 236 0.69 -2.17 18.89
N TYR A 237 0.87 -3.39 18.38
CA TYR A 237 1.92 -3.69 17.43
C TYR A 237 1.75 -2.89 16.13
N GLY A 238 0.56 -2.95 15.52
CA GLY A 238 0.25 -2.21 14.30
C GLY A 238 0.45 -0.70 14.46
N TRP A 239 0.10 -0.17 15.63
CA TRP A 239 0.31 1.23 15.99
C TRP A 239 1.80 1.60 16.11
N LYS A 240 2.60 0.79 16.81
CA LYS A 240 4.06 1.02 16.93
C LYS A 240 4.75 0.98 15.56
N GLU A 241 4.37 0.04 14.70
CA GLU A 241 4.92 -0.03 13.34
C GLU A 241 4.52 1.18 12.50
N LEU A 242 3.27 1.66 12.62
CA LEU A 242 2.83 2.89 11.96
C LEU A 242 3.63 4.11 12.42
N LEU A 243 3.86 4.26 13.74
CA LEU A 243 4.68 5.33 14.30
C LEU A 243 6.14 5.26 13.82
N ARG A 244 6.72 4.05 13.73
CA ARG A 244 8.08 3.87 13.21
C ARG A 244 8.18 4.29 11.74
N ARG A 245 7.17 3.96 10.93
CA ARG A 245 7.08 4.35 9.51
C ARG A 245 6.86 5.85 9.33
N SER A 246 6.04 6.48 10.18
CA SER A 246 5.77 7.92 10.06
C SER A 246 7.05 8.74 10.20
N ARG A 247 7.98 8.33 11.08
CA ARG A 247 9.30 8.97 11.24
C ARG A 247 10.17 8.95 9.99
N ARG A 248 9.95 7.98 9.09
CA ARG A 248 10.70 7.82 7.83
C ARG A 248 9.91 8.31 6.61
N THR A 249 8.68 8.79 6.80
CA THR A 249 7.84 9.26 5.70
C THR A 249 8.32 10.64 5.24
N GLY A 250 8.35 10.85 3.92
CA GLY A 250 8.71 12.14 3.34
C GLY A 250 7.71 13.25 3.69
N SER A 251 8.11 14.51 3.47
CA SER A 251 7.24 15.67 3.70
C SER A 251 5.98 15.58 2.83
N PHE A 252 4.83 15.98 3.39
CA PHE A 252 3.60 16.09 2.63
C PHE A 252 3.74 17.19 1.57
N THR A 253 3.56 16.84 0.30
CA THR A 253 3.62 17.79 -0.80
C THR A 253 2.22 18.12 -1.31
N LEU A 254 1.85 19.40 -1.22
CA LEU A 254 0.61 19.90 -1.83
C LEU A 254 0.89 20.35 -3.26
N HIS A 255 0.19 19.77 -4.23
CA HIS A 255 0.28 20.17 -5.63
C HIS A 255 -1.06 20.70 -6.13
N ARG A 256 -1.07 21.91 -6.68
CA ARG A 256 -2.23 22.49 -7.38
C ARG A 256 -2.23 22.01 -8.84
N THR A 257 -2.62 20.76 -9.06
CA THR A 257 -2.73 20.16 -10.40
C THR A 257 -4.09 19.48 -10.58
N ASN A 258 -4.65 19.55 -11.78
CA ASN A 258 -5.89 18.88 -12.16
C ASN A 258 -5.66 17.46 -12.74
N MET A 259 -4.41 17.01 -12.83
CA MET A 259 -4.05 15.69 -13.39
C MET A 259 -4.72 14.52 -12.67
N PHE A 260 -5.08 14.70 -11.40
CA PHE A 260 -5.72 13.65 -10.60
C PHE A 260 -7.24 13.77 -10.56
N ASP A 261 -7.82 14.86 -11.07
CA ASP A 261 -9.25 15.17 -10.94
C ASP A 261 -10.13 14.09 -11.57
N ARG A 262 -9.75 13.58 -12.76
CA ARG A 262 -10.43 12.45 -13.39
C ARG A 262 -10.45 11.21 -12.50
N GLY A 263 -9.31 10.88 -11.90
CA GLY A 263 -9.18 9.71 -11.03
C GLY A 263 -9.92 9.88 -9.70
N MET A 264 -9.93 11.10 -9.13
CA MET A 264 -10.71 11.41 -7.93
C MET A 264 -12.20 11.35 -8.22
N PHE A 265 -12.64 11.94 -9.32
CA PHE A 265 -14.02 11.90 -9.77
C PHE A 265 -14.47 10.45 -10.00
N ALA A 266 -13.67 9.63 -10.67
CA ALA A 266 -13.93 8.21 -10.91
C ALA A 266 -14.26 7.39 -9.64
N ILE A 267 -13.69 7.76 -8.49
CA ILE A 267 -13.95 7.12 -7.20
C ILE A 267 -15.16 7.73 -6.50
N ALA A 268 -15.34 9.06 -6.60
CA ALA A 268 -16.32 9.81 -5.83
C ALA A 268 -17.72 9.86 -6.48
N TRP A 269 -17.81 9.79 -7.81
CA TRP A 269 -19.05 10.10 -8.53
C TRP A 269 -20.22 9.18 -8.14
N LYS A 270 -19.99 7.88 -7.91
CA LYS A 270 -21.06 6.94 -7.51
C LYS A 270 -21.67 7.33 -6.15
N PRO A 271 -20.90 7.41 -5.03
CA PRO A 271 -21.42 7.89 -3.76
C PRO A 271 -22.09 9.27 -3.83
N LEU A 272 -21.50 10.20 -4.59
CA LEU A 272 -22.06 11.55 -4.75
C LEU A 272 -23.44 11.50 -5.42
N VAL A 273 -23.54 10.81 -6.54
CA VAL A 273 -24.79 10.65 -7.28
C VAL A 273 -25.83 9.94 -6.42
N SER A 274 -25.48 8.88 -5.70
CA SER A 274 -26.40 8.21 -4.77
C SER A 274 -26.91 9.13 -3.65
N ALA A 275 -26.03 9.95 -3.06
CA ALA A 275 -26.43 10.92 -2.03
C ALA A 275 -27.36 12.01 -2.59
N MET A 276 -27.09 12.50 -3.80
CA MET A 276 -27.95 13.46 -4.48
C MET A 276 -29.29 12.86 -4.89
N SER A 277 -29.32 11.60 -5.34
CA SER A 277 -30.56 10.87 -5.62
C SER A 277 -31.41 10.70 -4.37
N PHE A 278 -30.79 10.37 -3.23
CA PHE A 278 -31.48 10.30 -1.96
C PHE A 278 -32.05 11.66 -1.53
N ALA A 279 -31.26 12.73 -1.63
CA ALA A 279 -31.70 14.09 -1.33
C ALA A 279 -32.87 14.50 -2.22
N PHE A 280 -32.79 14.24 -3.52
CA PHE A 280 -33.84 14.54 -4.49
C PHE A 280 -35.14 13.77 -4.20
N ALA A 281 -35.06 12.50 -3.82
CA ALA A 281 -36.23 11.67 -3.55
C ALA A 281 -36.94 12.00 -2.22
N ASN A 282 -36.20 12.50 -1.22
CA ASN A 282 -36.70 12.59 0.16
C ASN A 282 -36.85 14.01 0.70
N PHE A 283 -36.12 14.99 0.14
CA PHE A 283 -36.15 16.35 0.67
C PHE A 283 -37.31 17.14 0.08
N ARG A 284 -38.03 17.86 0.95
CA ARG A 284 -39.18 18.70 0.59
C ARG A 284 -38.83 20.18 0.47
N ASN A 285 -37.56 20.53 0.69
CA ASN A 285 -37.07 21.89 0.63
C ASN A 285 -36.55 22.19 -0.78
N ASP A 286 -37.21 23.12 -1.48
CA ASP A 286 -36.90 23.52 -2.85
C ASP A 286 -35.43 23.91 -3.05
N TYR A 287 -34.83 24.60 -2.08
CA TYR A 287 -33.41 24.95 -2.13
C TYR A 287 -32.51 23.71 -2.15
N MET A 288 -32.84 22.68 -1.38
CA MET A 288 -32.07 21.45 -1.32
C MET A 288 -32.27 20.58 -2.56
N VAL A 289 -33.49 20.56 -3.10
CA VAL A 289 -33.80 19.88 -4.38
C VAL A 289 -33.04 20.55 -5.53
N GLN A 290 -33.05 21.88 -5.61
CA GLN A 290 -32.27 22.63 -6.61
C GLN A 290 -30.75 22.38 -6.49
N ARG A 291 -30.23 22.29 -5.26
CA ARG A 291 -28.82 21.93 -5.02
C ARG A 291 -28.50 20.52 -5.51
N ALA A 292 -29.39 19.56 -5.31
CA ALA A 292 -29.23 18.19 -5.81
C ALA A 292 -29.20 18.17 -7.35
N ILE A 293 -30.17 18.82 -8.02
CA ILE A 293 -30.22 18.98 -9.48
C ILE A 293 -28.94 19.64 -10.01
N GLY A 294 -28.51 20.73 -9.36
CA GLY A 294 -27.25 21.39 -9.67
C GLY A 294 -26.09 20.41 -9.59
N GLY A 295 -26.01 19.59 -8.55
CA GLY A 295 -24.97 18.58 -8.39
C GLY A 295 -24.96 17.49 -9.49
N PHE A 296 -26.13 17.05 -9.96
CA PHE A 296 -26.22 16.15 -11.14
C PHE A 296 -25.63 16.80 -12.39
N ASN A 297 -25.94 18.08 -12.65
CA ASN A 297 -25.35 18.84 -13.77
C ASN A 297 -23.82 18.96 -13.66
N HIS A 298 -23.29 19.20 -12.46
CA HIS A 298 -21.84 19.24 -12.26
C HIS A 298 -21.19 17.88 -12.53
N CYS A 299 -21.83 16.77 -12.14
CA CYS A 299 -21.34 15.42 -12.45
C CYS A 299 -21.34 15.15 -13.96
N ALA A 300 -22.40 15.56 -14.68
CA ALA A 300 -22.46 15.44 -16.13
C ALA A 300 -21.38 16.28 -16.83
N ALA A 301 -21.15 17.53 -16.38
CA ALA A 301 -20.11 18.39 -16.93
C ALA A 301 -18.69 17.83 -16.70
N LEU A 302 -18.42 17.28 -15.51
CA LEU A 302 -17.16 16.61 -15.21
C LEU A 302 -16.99 15.31 -16.02
N ALA A 303 -18.05 14.53 -16.18
CA ALA A 303 -18.04 13.32 -17.01
C ALA A 303 -17.75 13.63 -18.49
N ALA A 304 -18.33 14.72 -19.04
CA ALA A 304 -18.04 15.20 -20.38
C ALA A 304 -16.56 15.56 -20.52
N ARG A 305 -16.06 16.39 -19.59
CA ARG A 305 -14.67 16.86 -19.58
C ARG A 305 -13.65 15.72 -19.47
N PHE A 306 -13.97 14.67 -18.71
CA PHE A 306 -13.08 13.53 -18.48
C PHE A 306 -13.32 12.34 -19.42
N GLY A 307 -14.29 12.44 -20.34
CA GLY A 307 -14.63 11.39 -21.30
C GLY A 307 -15.08 10.09 -20.62
N MET A 308 -16.01 10.18 -19.67
CA MET A 308 -16.49 9.04 -18.87
C MET A 308 -17.95 8.67 -19.25
N PRO A 309 -18.18 7.90 -20.33
CA PRO A 309 -19.52 7.53 -20.79
C PRO A 309 -20.35 6.78 -19.75
N GLU A 310 -19.71 5.93 -18.95
CA GLU A 310 -20.37 5.12 -17.93
C GLU A 310 -21.09 5.95 -16.85
N VAL A 311 -20.65 7.19 -16.64
CA VAL A 311 -21.30 8.13 -15.71
C VAL A 311 -22.61 8.63 -16.32
N PHE A 312 -22.63 8.90 -17.63
CA PHE A 312 -23.84 9.32 -18.33
C PHE A 312 -24.87 8.20 -18.35
N ASP A 313 -24.49 6.96 -18.67
CA ASP A 313 -25.39 5.81 -18.64
C ASP A 313 -26.08 5.67 -17.27
N TYR A 314 -25.32 5.86 -16.19
CA TYR A 314 -25.85 5.81 -14.83
C TYR A 314 -26.75 6.99 -14.48
N LEU A 315 -26.37 8.21 -14.88
CA LEU A 315 -27.19 9.42 -14.68
C LEU A 315 -28.51 9.33 -15.46
N ILE A 316 -28.47 8.80 -16.68
CA ILE A 316 -29.64 8.54 -17.52
C ILE A 316 -30.54 7.51 -16.85
N ALA A 317 -29.99 6.38 -16.40
CA ALA A 317 -30.75 5.33 -15.72
C ALA A 317 -31.46 5.87 -14.46
N ILE A 318 -30.77 6.67 -13.65
CA ILE A 318 -31.37 7.33 -12.47
C ILE A 318 -32.46 8.32 -12.88
N SER A 319 -32.22 9.11 -13.93
CA SER A 319 -33.21 10.09 -14.41
C SER A 319 -34.47 9.38 -14.89
N PHE A 320 -34.34 8.26 -15.60
CA PHE A 320 -35.47 7.41 -16.00
C PHE A 320 -36.17 6.74 -14.82
N ASP A 321 -35.45 6.29 -13.79
CA ASP A 321 -36.05 5.77 -12.54
C ASP A 321 -36.85 6.86 -11.81
N PHE A 322 -36.37 8.10 -11.79
CA PHE A 322 -37.16 9.22 -11.26
C PHE A 322 -38.39 9.50 -12.11
N LEU A 323 -38.24 9.58 -13.45
CA LEU A 323 -39.36 9.80 -14.37
C LEU A 323 -40.43 8.71 -14.26
N SER A 324 -40.04 7.45 -14.09
CA SER A 324 -40.98 6.32 -13.95
C SER A 324 -41.71 6.31 -12.60
N ARG A 325 -41.16 6.96 -11.58
CA ARG A 325 -41.79 7.16 -10.26
C ARG A 325 -42.68 8.41 -10.19
N LEU A 326 -42.57 9.34 -11.14
CA LEU A 326 -43.41 10.54 -11.20
C LEU A 326 -44.92 10.21 -11.20
N PRO A 327 -45.44 9.22 -11.95
CA PRO A 327 -46.87 8.89 -11.92
C PRO A 327 -47.36 8.38 -10.57
N ALA A 328 -46.53 7.66 -9.81
CA ALA A 328 -46.87 7.15 -8.48
C ALA A 328 -46.82 8.25 -7.40
N LEU A 329 -45.91 9.22 -7.54
CA LEU A 329 -45.83 10.42 -6.70
C LEU A 329 -46.94 11.44 -7.02
N ALA A 330 -47.39 11.52 -8.27
CA ALA A 330 -48.50 12.38 -8.71
C ALA A 330 -49.83 12.03 -8.06
N ASN A 331 -50.06 10.75 -7.78
CA ASN A 331 -51.27 10.29 -7.09
C ASN A 331 -51.25 10.51 -5.56
N SER A 332 -50.13 10.90 -4.97
CA SER A 332 -49.97 11.08 -3.51
C SER A 332 -49.63 12.50 -3.06
N PHE A 333 -49.23 13.41 -3.97
CA PHE A 333 -48.84 14.78 -3.65
C PHE A 333 -49.50 15.81 -4.56
N SER A 334 -50.58 16.45 -4.09
CA SER A 334 -51.31 17.47 -4.86
C SER A 334 -50.72 18.89 -4.81
N SER A 335 -49.49 19.09 -4.31
CA SER A 335 -48.91 20.45 -4.21
C SER A 335 -47.41 20.58 -4.51
N LEU A 336 -46.74 19.51 -4.97
CA LEU A 336 -45.30 19.52 -5.29
C LEU A 336 -44.98 19.14 -6.75
N PHE A 337 -46.00 19.06 -7.61
CA PHE A 337 -45.79 19.10 -9.05
C PHE A 337 -45.63 20.55 -9.48
N ASP A 338 -44.46 21.12 -9.20
CA ASP A 338 -44.02 22.29 -9.96
C ASP A 338 -43.65 21.74 -11.35
N GLU A 339 -44.36 22.15 -12.40
CA GLU A 339 -44.02 21.84 -13.81
C GLU A 339 -42.52 22.04 -14.07
N ARG A 340 -41.89 22.92 -13.30
CA ARG A 340 -40.46 23.20 -13.27
C ARG A 340 -39.57 22.03 -12.86
N VAL A 341 -39.98 21.13 -11.96
CA VAL A 341 -39.17 19.94 -11.60
C VAL A 341 -39.15 18.95 -12.75
N VAL A 342 -40.28 18.78 -13.43
CA VAL A 342 -40.39 17.97 -14.66
C VAL A 342 -39.61 18.63 -15.79
N GLU A 343 -39.70 19.95 -15.95
CA GLU A 343 -38.92 20.74 -16.91
C GLU A 343 -37.41 20.64 -16.63
N LEU A 344 -36.98 20.72 -15.36
CA LEU A 344 -35.58 20.58 -14.96
C LEU A 344 -35.05 19.15 -15.13
N LEU A 345 -35.87 18.13 -14.90
CA LEU A 345 -35.54 16.73 -15.19
C LEU A 345 -35.44 16.49 -16.71
N LEU A 346 -36.38 17.00 -17.50
CA LEU A 346 -36.33 16.93 -18.95
C LEU A 346 -35.14 17.71 -19.51
N ARG A 347 -34.79 18.84 -18.92
CA ARG A 347 -33.60 19.64 -19.27
C ARG A 347 -32.31 18.93 -18.87
N LEU A 348 -32.26 18.29 -17.70
CA LEU A 348 -31.13 17.45 -17.29
C LEU A 348 -30.92 16.29 -18.26
N VAL A 349 -32.00 15.57 -18.61
CA VAL A 349 -31.96 14.49 -19.61
C VAL A 349 -31.53 15.02 -20.98
N THR A 350 -32.05 16.16 -21.41
CA THR A 350 -31.70 16.79 -22.69
C THR A 350 -30.24 17.24 -22.74
N GLU A 351 -29.72 17.85 -21.67
CA GLU A 351 -28.31 18.29 -21.59
C GLU A 351 -27.33 17.12 -21.46
N VAL A 352 -27.74 16.05 -20.76
CA VAL A 352 -26.99 14.80 -20.70
C VAL A 352 -26.91 14.14 -22.08
N ILE A 353 -28.03 14.07 -22.81
CA ILE A 353 -28.06 13.55 -24.19
C ILE A 353 -27.21 14.41 -25.13
N LYS A 354 -27.36 15.73 -25.10
CA LYS A 354 -26.54 16.66 -25.91
C LYS A 354 -25.05 16.53 -25.60
N SER A 355 -24.69 16.37 -24.32
CA SER A 355 -23.30 16.18 -23.90
C SER A 355 -22.72 14.85 -24.40
N ASP A 356 -23.52 13.79 -24.45
CA ASP A 356 -23.11 12.51 -25.04
C ASP A 356 -22.99 12.58 -26.58
N GLU A 357 -23.87 13.31 -27.25
CA GLU A 357 -23.77 13.57 -28.70
C GLU A 357 -22.51 14.37 -29.06
N LEU A 358 -22.18 15.41 -28.29
CA LEU A 358 -20.94 16.19 -28.45
C LEU A 358 -19.69 15.35 -28.19
N ARG A 359 -19.74 14.42 -27.22
CA ARG A 359 -18.69 13.43 -26.99
C ARG A 359 -18.55 12.47 -28.18
N ALA A 360 -19.66 11.95 -28.70
CA ALA A 360 -19.67 11.05 -29.85
C ALA A 360 -19.15 11.73 -31.13
N ALA A 361 -19.37 13.04 -31.30
CA ALA A 361 -18.80 13.84 -32.39
C ALA A 361 -17.29 14.08 -32.21
N SER A 362 -16.84 14.36 -30.99
CA SER A 362 -15.42 14.57 -30.66
C SER A 362 -14.59 13.29 -30.81
N THR A 363 -15.16 12.14 -30.43
CA THR A 363 -14.52 10.82 -30.57
C THR A 363 -14.39 10.41 -32.04
N ARG A 364 -15.39 10.73 -32.88
CA ARG A 364 -15.36 10.50 -34.33
C ARG A 364 -14.32 11.37 -35.05
N ARG A 365 -14.06 12.60 -34.59
CA ARG A 365 -12.98 13.45 -35.12
C ARG A 365 -11.58 12.96 -34.72
N ALA A 366 -11.43 12.35 -33.55
CA ALA A 366 -10.14 11.79 -33.11
C ALA A 366 -9.77 10.51 -33.89
N SER A 367 -10.74 9.67 -34.24
CA SER A 367 -10.52 8.45 -35.03
C SER A 367 -10.28 8.71 -36.53
N SER A 368 -10.74 9.84 -37.08
CA SER A 368 -10.47 10.20 -38.48
C SER A 368 -9.06 10.77 -38.74
N VAL A 369 -8.29 11.07 -37.68
CA VAL A 369 -6.91 11.61 -37.77
C VAL A 369 -5.84 10.49 -37.71
N HIS A 370 -6.24 9.23 -37.49
CA HIS A 370 -5.35 8.06 -37.43
C HIS A 370 -5.64 7.01 -38.52
N HIS A 371 -5.69 7.45 -39.78
CA HIS A 371 -5.41 6.56 -40.92
C HIS A 371 -4.03 6.88 -41.50
N PRO A 372 -3.00 6.03 -41.29
CA PRO A 372 -1.78 6.14 -42.05
C PRO A 372 -2.06 5.70 -43.49
N ASN A 373 -1.79 6.58 -44.45
CA ASN A 373 -1.74 6.25 -45.87
C ASN A 373 -0.76 5.08 -46.08
N HIS A 374 -1.29 3.90 -46.40
CA HIS A 374 -0.49 2.78 -46.89
C HIS A 374 -0.13 3.03 -48.37
N PRO A 375 1.15 3.00 -48.76
CA PRO A 375 1.51 3.00 -50.17
C PRO A 375 1.27 1.60 -50.76
N GLN A 376 0.67 1.58 -51.94
CA GLN A 376 0.44 0.39 -52.75
C GLN A 376 1.77 -0.29 -53.09
N THR A 377 1.95 -1.56 -52.69
CA THR A 377 3.04 -2.41 -53.18
C THR A 377 2.54 -3.30 -54.30
N ALA A 378 3.22 -3.19 -55.44
CA ALA A 378 2.99 -3.90 -56.67
C ALA A 378 3.21 -5.42 -56.54
N SER A 379 2.44 -6.14 -57.36
CA SER A 379 2.54 -7.54 -57.73
C SER A 379 3.97 -8.01 -58.01
N CYS A 380 4.35 -9.15 -57.40
CA CYS A 380 5.04 -10.25 -58.10
C CYS A 380 4.84 -11.55 -57.32
N ALA A 381 4.30 -12.55 -58.01
CA ALA A 381 4.38 -13.97 -57.71
C ALA A 381 4.82 -14.68 -59.01
N PRO A 382 5.27 -15.94 -58.97
CA PRO A 382 5.82 -16.70 -57.85
C PRO A 382 7.36 -16.71 -57.81
#